data_AF-A0A7Y1YC14-F1
#
_entry.id   AF-A0A7Y1YC14-F1
#
_cell.length_a   1.000
_cell.length_b   1.000
_cell.length_c   1.000
_cell.angle_alpha   90.00
_cell.angle_beta   90.00
_cell.angle_gamma   90.00
#
_symmetry.space_group_name_H-M   'P 1'
#
loop_
_entity.id
_entity.type
_entity.pdbx_description
1 polymer ?
#
loop_
_entity_poly.entity_id
_entity_poly.type
_entity_poly.pdbx_seq_one_letter_code
_entity_poly.pdbx_strand_id
1 'polypeptide(L)'
;MISTRNRKGPLLTWARKRSVKIILDTTLLAAFVTEFVTREGPDYTFHSWVGIALIPIITIHLSGNVAWIKRVWNHKRDDREFGLGVLNATLGALAGVCIATGFPIWLEWSDAAGWTAIHTITGMASIIVMFIHLWSNRARVARLLRS
;
A
#
# COMPACT_ATOMS: atom_id res chain seq x y z
N MET A 1 0.51 -4.50 -43.94
CA MET A 1 -0.31 -4.59 -42.71
C MET A 1 0.64 -4.74 -41.52
N ILE A 2 1.00 -3.64 -40.87
CA ILE A 2 2.01 -3.62 -39.79
C ILE A 2 1.36 -4.15 -38.51
N SER A 3 1.79 -5.33 -38.07
CA SER A 3 1.39 -5.93 -36.80
C SER A 3 1.95 -5.09 -35.65
N THR A 4 1.09 -4.29 -35.03
CA THR A 4 1.38 -3.62 -33.76
C THR A 4 1.34 -4.65 -32.63
N ARG A 5 2.34 -5.55 -32.59
CA ARG A 5 2.63 -6.31 -31.37
C ARG A 5 2.98 -5.31 -30.28
N ASN A 6 1.97 -5.05 -29.47
CA ASN A 6 1.96 -4.21 -28.29
C ASN A 6 3.15 -4.61 -27.38
N ARG A 7 4.27 -3.90 -27.53
CA ARG A 7 5.45 -4.01 -26.67
C ARG A 7 5.04 -3.52 -25.28
N LYS A 8 4.49 -4.41 -24.46
CA LYS A 8 4.46 -4.20 -23.01
C LYS A 8 5.92 -4.15 -22.57
N GLY A 9 6.41 -2.95 -22.27
CA GLY A 9 7.80 -2.71 -21.90
C GLY A 9 8.27 -3.63 -20.76
N PRO A 10 9.59 -3.89 -20.67
CA PRO A 10 10.19 -4.90 -19.78
C PRO A 10 10.14 -4.57 -18.28
N LEU A 11 9.51 -3.47 -17.86
CA LEU A 11 9.93 -2.79 -16.64
C LEU A 11 9.64 -3.51 -15.30
N LEU A 12 8.73 -4.49 -15.22
CA LEU A 12 8.38 -5.11 -13.93
C LEU A 12 7.96 -6.59 -14.02
N THR A 13 8.48 -7.37 -14.97
CA THR A 13 8.20 -8.82 -15.01
C THR A 13 8.75 -9.53 -13.76
N TRP A 14 9.87 -9.06 -13.22
CA TRP A 14 10.47 -9.56 -11.97
C TRP A 14 9.57 -9.33 -10.75
N ALA A 15 8.85 -8.19 -10.67
CA ALA A 15 7.93 -7.88 -9.58
C ALA A 15 6.71 -8.80 -9.54
N ARG A 16 6.48 -9.58 -10.61
CA ARG A 16 5.43 -10.60 -10.65
C ARG A 16 5.85 -11.93 -10.04
N LYS A 17 7.16 -12.14 -9.80
CA LYS A 17 7.68 -13.37 -9.18
C LYS A 17 7.08 -13.51 -7.77
N ARG A 18 6.78 -14.75 -7.40
CA ARG A 18 6.16 -15.08 -6.11
C ARG A 18 6.98 -14.60 -4.92
N SER A 19 8.29 -14.86 -4.91
CA SER A 19 9.19 -14.41 -3.84
C SER A 19 9.15 -12.90 -3.66
N VAL A 20 9.13 -12.13 -4.75
CA VAL A 20 9.08 -10.68 -4.71
C VAL A 20 7.76 -10.18 -4.12
N LYS A 21 6.63 -10.81 -4.46
CA LYS A 21 5.33 -10.46 -3.87
C LYS A 21 5.30 -10.70 -2.35
N ILE A 22 5.83 -11.84 -1.90
CA ILE A 22 5.90 -12.15 -0.46
C ILE A 22 6.79 -11.14 0.26
N ILE A 23 7.95 -10.80 -0.33
CA ILE A 23 8.86 -9.80 0.24
C ILE A 23 8.14 -8.45 0.31
N LEU A 24 7.51 -7.99 -0.77
CA LEU A 24 6.80 -6.71 -0.79
C LEU A 24 5.65 -6.66 0.22
N ASP A 25 4.80 -7.69 0.29
CA ASP A 25 3.70 -7.75 1.25
C ASP A 25 4.22 -7.75 2.69
N THR A 26 5.31 -8.48 2.96
CA THR A 26 5.95 -8.50 4.29
C THR A 26 6.61 -7.17 4.63
N THR A 27 7.30 -6.53 3.68
CA THR A 27 7.91 -5.22 3.86
C THR A 27 6.85 -4.15 4.10
N LEU A 28 5.72 -4.20 3.37
CA LEU A 28 4.59 -3.30 3.62
C LEU A 28 4.06 -3.48 5.03
N LEU A 29 3.81 -4.72 5.46
CA LEU A 29 3.38 -5.00 6.84
C LEU A 29 4.37 -4.44 7.87
N ALA A 30 5.65 -4.77 7.74
CA ALA A 30 6.68 -4.30 8.65
C ALA A 30 6.75 -2.77 8.69
N ALA A 31 6.68 -2.12 7.52
CA ALA A 31 6.69 -0.65 7.43
C ALA A 31 5.45 -0.02 8.09
N PHE A 32 4.25 -0.58 7.91
CA PHE A 32 3.05 -0.09 8.61
C PHE A 32 3.13 -0.27 10.14
N VAL A 33 3.75 -1.35 10.62
CA VAL A 33 3.99 -1.54 12.06
C VAL A 33 5.04 -0.56 12.56
N THR A 34 6.13 -0.36 11.82
CA THR A 34 7.16 0.61 12.15
C THR A 34 6.57 2.01 12.23
N GLU A 35 5.80 2.46 11.22
CA GLU A 35 5.08 3.74 11.22
C GLU A 35 4.28 3.96 12.51
N PHE A 36 3.56 2.93 12.97
CA PHE A 36 2.79 3.01 14.21
C PHE A 36 3.67 3.16 15.45
N VAL A 37 4.72 2.33 15.55
CA VAL A 37 5.63 2.34 16.70
C VAL A 37 6.40 3.66 16.78
N THR A 38 6.83 4.19 15.63
CA THR A 38 7.66 5.40 15.56
C THR A 38 6.86 6.67 15.77
N ARG A 39 5.56 6.67 15.43
CA ARG A 39 4.63 7.76 15.76
C ARG A 39 4.55 7.98 17.28
N GLU A 40 4.44 6.91 18.05
CA GLU A 40 4.38 6.96 19.51
C GLU A 40 5.78 7.06 20.16
N GLY A 41 6.82 7.01 19.32
CA GLY A 41 8.22 7.09 19.73
C GLY A 41 8.69 8.53 19.96
N PRO A 42 9.82 8.71 20.65
CA PRO A 42 10.36 10.02 20.98
C PRO A 42 10.93 10.79 19.77
N ASP A 43 11.15 10.13 18.63
CA ASP A 43 11.71 10.74 17.42
C ASP A 43 10.74 10.68 16.23
N TYR A 44 10.04 11.80 16.03
CA TYR A 44 9.09 11.99 14.93
C TYR A 44 9.78 12.08 13.54
N THR A 45 11.08 12.38 13.51
CA THR A 45 11.86 12.43 12.26
C THR A 45 11.97 11.04 11.65
N PHE A 46 12.18 10.02 12.49
CA PHE A 46 12.27 8.64 12.03
C PHE A 46 10.94 8.14 11.45
N HIS A 47 9.80 8.53 12.03
CA HIS A 47 8.47 8.30 11.46
C HIS A 47 8.36 8.87 10.04
N SER A 48 8.75 10.13 9.85
CA SER A 48 8.68 10.79 8.54
C SER A 48 9.51 10.09 7.46
N TRP A 49 10.71 9.60 7.79
CA TRP A 49 11.56 8.86 6.86
C TRP A 49 10.98 7.50 6.45
N VAL A 50 10.34 6.79 7.38
CA VAL A 50 9.66 5.52 7.08
C VAL A 50 8.50 5.77 6.11
N GLY A 51 7.75 6.87 6.30
CA GLY A 51 6.63 7.26 5.44
C GLY A 51 7.07 7.57 4.01
N ILE A 52 8.23 8.24 3.85
CA ILE A 52 8.84 8.50 2.54
C ILE A 52 9.27 7.18 1.87
N ALA A 53 9.92 6.28 2.62
CA ALA A 53 10.38 4.99 2.11
C ALA A 53 9.23 4.06 1.68
N LEU A 54 8.03 4.24 2.24
CA LEU A 54 6.82 3.48 1.87
C LEU A 54 6.32 3.79 0.46
N ILE A 55 6.53 5.02 -0.05
CA ILE A 55 6.06 5.46 -1.37
C ILE A 55 6.51 4.52 -2.51
N PRO A 56 7.82 4.24 -2.69
CA PRO A 56 8.27 3.32 -3.73
C PRO A 56 7.76 1.89 -3.51
N ILE A 57 7.64 1.43 -2.27
CA ILE A 57 7.17 0.06 -1.95
C ILE A 57 5.70 -0.10 -2.37
N ILE A 58 4.84 0.87 -2.00
CA ILE A 58 3.42 0.90 -2.42
C ILE A 58 3.33 0.96 -3.95
N THR A 59 4.16 1.78 -4.59
CA THR A 59 4.18 1.91 -6.06
C THR A 59 4.51 0.58 -6.74
N ILE A 60 5.53 -0.13 -6.26
CA ILE A 60 5.93 -1.44 -6.79
C ILE A 60 4.82 -2.47 -6.53
N HIS A 61 4.22 -2.47 -5.33
CA HIS A 61 3.11 -3.36 -4.99
C HIS A 61 1.92 -3.19 -5.93
N LEU A 62 1.46 -1.95 -6.14
CA LEU A 62 0.35 -1.65 -7.04
C LEU A 62 0.69 -2.05 -8.48
N SER A 63 1.89 -1.72 -8.94
CA SER A 63 2.37 -2.04 -10.29
C SER A 63 2.49 -3.55 -10.54
N GLY A 64 2.96 -4.30 -9.53
CA GLY A 64 3.05 -5.76 -9.56
C GLY A 64 1.68 -6.47 -9.56
N ASN A 65 0.64 -5.78 -9.10
CA ASN A 65 -0.72 -6.31 -8.97
C ASN A 65 -1.71 -5.75 -10.02
N VAL A 66 -1.30 -4.94 -10.99
CA VAL A 66 -2.19 -4.30 -11.99
C VAL A 66 -3.17 -5.28 -12.68
N ALA A 67 -2.71 -6.48 -13.05
CA ALA A 67 -3.59 -7.45 -13.71
C ALA A 67 -4.69 -7.98 -12.77
N TRP A 68 -4.35 -8.19 -11.49
CA TRP A 68 -5.30 -8.57 -10.45
C TRP A 68 -6.30 -7.44 -10.19
N ILE A 69 -5.80 -6.20 -10.01
CA ILE A 69 -6.61 -5.00 -9.82
C ILE A 69 -7.63 -4.86 -10.96
N LYS A 70 -7.17 -4.92 -12.21
CA LYS A 70 -8.05 -4.84 -13.39
C LYS A 70 -9.12 -5.93 -13.41
N ARG A 71 -8.74 -7.18 -13.11
CA ARG A 71 -9.70 -8.30 -13.08
C ARG A 71 -10.79 -8.06 -12.04
N VAL A 72 -10.40 -7.69 -10.81
CA VAL A 72 -11.34 -7.42 -9.72
C VAL A 72 -12.29 -6.27 -10.08
N TRP A 73 -11.79 -5.18 -10.65
CA TRP A 73 -12.65 -4.04 -11.02
C TRP A 73 -13.56 -4.30 -12.23
N ASN A 74 -13.14 -5.16 -13.16
CA ASN A 74 -13.97 -5.54 -14.29
C ASN A 74 -15.17 -6.39 -13.86
N HIS A 75 -14.99 -7.30 -12.91
CA HIS A 75 -16.04 -8.20 -12.43
C HIS A 75 -16.77 -7.67 -11.18
N LYS A 76 -16.24 -6.62 -10.55
CA LYS A 76 -16.84 -5.94 -9.39
C LYS A 76 -17.25 -6.97 -8.32
N ARG A 77 -18.49 -6.89 -7.82
CA ARG A 77 -19.03 -7.74 -6.74
C ARG A 77 -19.08 -9.23 -7.11
N ASP A 78 -18.98 -9.58 -8.39
CA ASP A 78 -18.97 -10.96 -8.86
C ASP A 78 -17.57 -11.60 -8.77
N ASP A 79 -16.50 -10.81 -8.57
CA ASP A 79 -15.17 -11.38 -8.27
C ASP A 79 -15.11 -11.82 -6.80
N ARG A 80 -14.73 -13.07 -6.56
CA ARG A 80 -14.51 -13.62 -5.21
C ARG A 80 -13.50 -12.83 -4.35
N GLU A 81 -12.61 -12.06 -4.97
CA GLU A 81 -11.62 -11.21 -4.31
C GLU A 81 -12.04 -9.72 -4.27
N PHE A 82 -13.29 -9.38 -4.57
CA PHE A 82 -13.76 -7.98 -4.58
C PHE A 82 -13.52 -7.26 -3.26
N GLY A 83 -13.82 -7.90 -2.13
CA GLY A 83 -13.55 -7.32 -0.81
C GLY A 83 -12.08 -6.99 -0.57
N LEU A 84 -11.16 -7.83 -1.06
CA LEU A 84 -9.72 -7.56 -1.02
C LEU A 84 -9.32 -6.40 -1.95
N GLY A 85 -9.97 -6.29 -3.10
CA GLY A 85 -9.81 -5.15 -4.02
C GLY A 85 -10.21 -3.82 -3.38
N VAL A 86 -11.37 -3.80 -2.70
CA VAL A 86 -11.85 -2.63 -1.94
C VAL A 86 -10.86 -2.28 -0.84
N LEU A 87 -10.45 -3.24 -0.01
CA LEU A 87 -9.48 -3.01 1.07
C LEU A 87 -8.14 -2.45 0.54
N ASN A 88 -7.63 -2.99 -0.58
CA ASN A 88 -6.40 -2.50 -1.20
C ASN A 88 -6.55 -1.06 -1.72
N ALA A 89 -7.69 -0.71 -2.30
CA ALA A 89 -7.97 0.66 -2.74
C ALA A 89 -8.14 1.62 -1.54
N THR A 90 -8.85 1.21 -0.50
CA THR A 90 -9.00 1.99 0.74
C THR A 90 -7.65 2.24 1.40
N LEU A 91 -6.78 1.24 1.51
CA LEU A 91 -5.41 1.41 2.01
C LEU A 91 -4.60 2.38 1.16
N GLY A 92 -4.67 2.25 -0.17
CA GLY A 92 -4.00 3.17 -1.08
C GLY A 92 -4.47 4.62 -0.92
N ALA A 93 -5.77 4.83 -0.75
CA ALA A 93 -6.34 6.15 -0.52
C ALA A 93 -5.91 6.74 0.83
N LEU A 94 -5.98 5.95 1.92
CA LEU A 94 -5.55 6.38 3.25
C LEU A 94 -4.06 6.73 3.27
N ALA A 95 -3.21 5.87 2.68
CA ALA A 95 -1.77 6.14 2.56
C ALA A 95 -1.52 7.42 1.75
N GLY A 96 -2.24 7.63 0.64
CA GLY A 96 -2.15 8.85 -0.16
C GLY A 96 -2.49 10.11 0.64
N VAL A 97 -3.55 10.07 1.46
CA VAL A 97 -3.90 11.19 2.35
C VAL A 97 -2.84 11.41 3.42
N CYS A 98 -2.33 10.35 4.05
CA CYS A 98 -1.23 10.46 5.03
C CYS A 98 0.02 11.11 4.42
N ILE A 99 0.43 10.71 3.21
CA ILE A 99 1.58 11.31 2.53
C ILE A 99 1.31 12.79 2.22
N ALA A 100 0.14 13.11 1.64
CA ALA A 100 -0.21 14.47 1.25
C ALA A 100 -0.33 15.44 2.45
N THR A 101 -0.75 14.92 3.61
CA THR A 101 -0.89 15.71 4.85
C THR A 101 0.40 15.73 5.67
N GLY A 102 1.19 14.65 5.65
CA GLY A 102 2.43 14.52 6.41
C GLY A 102 3.58 15.34 5.84
N PHE A 103 3.65 15.47 4.51
CA PHE A 103 4.73 16.23 3.87
C PHE A 103 4.74 17.73 4.24
N PRO A 104 3.59 18.44 4.22
CA PRO A 104 3.54 19.82 4.72
C PRO A 104 3.80 19.97 6.21
N ILE A 105 3.35 19.01 7.04
CA ILE A 105 3.60 19.02 8.49
C ILE A 105 5.10 18.86 8.76
N TRP A 106 5.75 17.92 8.08
CA TRP A 106 7.18 17.64 8.27
C TRP A 106 8.07 18.80 7.84
N LEU A 107 7.70 19.53 6.79
CA LEU A 107 8.43 20.71 6.31
C LEU A 107 8.06 22.00 7.04
N GLU A 108 7.21 21.93 8.08
CA GLU A 108 6.70 23.09 8.83
C GLU A 108 6.02 24.12 7.91
N TRP A 109 5.47 23.68 6.77
CA TRP A 109 4.81 24.55 5.78
C TRP A 109 3.39 24.94 6.20
N SER A 110 2.82 24.28 7.22
CA SER A 110 1.50 24.58 7.72
C SER A 110 1.33 24.19 9.19
N ASP A 111 1.00 25.19 10.02
CA ASP A 111 0.60 25.00 11.42
C ASP A 111 -0.91 24.77 11.58
N ALA A 112 -1.65 24.56 10.47
CA ALA A 112 -3.08 24.38 10.56
C ALA A 112 -3.39 23.05 11.25
N ALA A 113 -3.94 23.13 12.47
CA ALA A 113 -4.33 21.99 13.29
C ALA A 113 -5.20 20.96 12.55
N GLY A 114 -5.93 21.39 11.51
CA GLY A 114 -6.68 20.51 10.62
C GLY A 114 -5.82 19.47 9.87
N TRP A 115 -4.62 19.83 9.41
CA TRP A 115 -3.73 18.90 8.70
C TRP A 115 -3.26 17.79 9.64
N THR A 116 -2.82 18.14 10.85
CA THR A 116 -2.37 17.19 11.87
C THR A 116 -3.49 16.25 12.31
N ALA A 117 -4.72 16.78 12.48
CA ALA A 117 -5.88 15.97 12.81
C ALA A 117 -6.23 14.98 11.70
N ILE A 118 -6.28 15.42 10.44
CA ILE A 118 -6.54 14.55 9.29
C ILE A 118 -5.47 13.47 9.21
N HIS A 119 -4.19 13.86 9.24
CA HIS A 119 -3.05 12.93 9.16
C HIS A 119 -3.14 11.84 10.23
N THR A 120 -3.44 12.23 11.48
CA THR A 120 -3.58 11.29 12.59
C THR A 120 -4.75 10.33 12.39
N ILE A 121 -5.93 10.84 12.04
CA ILE A 121 -7.13 10.01 11.87
C ILE A 121 -6.93 9.03 10.71
N THR A 122 -6.39 9.50 9.57
CA THR A 122 -6.15 8.62 8.42
C THR A 122 -5.04 7.62 8.69
N GLY A 123 -4.01 8.01 9.45
CA GLY A 123 -2.95 7.10 9.91
C GLY A 123 -3.52 5.97 10.76
N MET A 124 -4.32 6.28 11.77
CA MET A 124 -4.99 5.28 12.62
C MET A 124 -5.93 4.37 11.82
N ALA A 125 -6.73 4.94 10.93
CA ALA A 125 -7.60 4.17 10.05
C ALA A 125 -6.79 3.22 9.15
N SER A 126 -5.65 3.66 8.62
CA SER A 126 -4.80 2.84 7.75
C SER A 126 -4.27 1.59 8.46
N ILE A 127 -3.92 1.69 9.74
CA ILE A 127 -3.45 0.58 10.55
C ILE A 127 -4.58 -0.45 10.76
N ILE A 128 -5.77 0.01 11.16
CA ILE A 128 -6.93 -0.86 11.36
C ILE A 128 -7.26 -1.62 10.07
N VAL A 129 -7.34 -0.89 8.95
CA VAL A 129 -7.64 -1.49 7.65
C VAL A 129 -6.53 -2.44 7.21
N MET A 130 -5.26 -2.18 7.55
CA MET A 130 -4.14 -3.07 7.24
C MET A 130 -4.30 -4.43 7.95
N PHE A 131 -4.64 -4.44 9.23
CA PHE A 131 -4.91 -5.69 9.95
C PHE A 131 -6.10 -6.46 9.34
N ILE A 132 -7.18 -5.77 8.99
CA ILE A 132 -8.33 -6.38 8.31
C ILE A 132 -7.91 -6.96 6.95
N HIS A 133 -7.08 -6.24 6.19
CA HIS A 133 -6.57 -6.69 4.89
C HIS A 133 -5.72 -7.95 5.03
N LEU A 134 -4.76 -7.98 5.97
CA LEU A 134 -3.91 -9.15 6.23
C LEU A 134 -4.74 -10.36 6.65
N TRP A 135 -5.68 -10.17 7.58
CA TRP A 135 -6.57 -11.23 8.00
C TRP A 135 -7.38 -11.78 6.83
N SER A 136 -7.94 -10.90 6.00
CA SER A 136 -8.71 -11.29 4.80
C SER A 136 -7.83 -11.98 3.75
N ASN A 137 -6.55 -11.62 3.67
CA ASN A 137 -5.58 -12.16 2.73
C ASN A 137 -4.88 -13.46 3.22
N ARG A 138 -5.11 -13.87 4.49
CA ARG A 138 -4.41 -15.00 5.14
C ARG A 138 -4.39 -16.29 4.32
N ALA A 139 -5.50 -16.63 3.67
CA ALA A 139 -5.60 -17.85 2.87
C ALA A 139 -4.74 -17.79 1.60
N ARG A 140 -4.59 -16.60 0.99
CA ARG A 140 -3.72 -16.40 -0.16
C ARG A 140 -2.25 -16.43 0.24
N VAL A 141 -1.90 -15.79 1.36
CA VAL A 141 -0.55 -15.86 1.95
C VAL A 141 -0.19 -17.30 2.30
N ALA A 142 -1.07 -18.04 2.98
CA ALA A 142 -0.83 -19.44 3.32
C ALA A 142 -0.60 -20.33 2.08
N ARG A 143 -1.39 -20.14 1.01
CA ARG A 143 -1.16 -20.84 -0.26
C ARG A 143 0.18 -20.46 -0.89
N LEU A 144 0.56 -19.18 -0.83
CA LEU A 144 1.85 -18.67 -1.30
C LEU A 144 3.04 -19.10 -0.42
N LEU A 145 2.84 -19.71 0.74
CA LEU A 145 3.93 -20.31 1.54
C LEU A 145 4.04 -21.83 1.33
N ARG A 146 2.94 -22.50 0.97
CA ARG A 146 2.88 -23.96 0.78
C ARG A 146 3.17 -24.48 -0.63
N SER A 147 3.07 -23.62 -1.64
CA SER A 147 3.36 -23.98 -3.04
C SER A 147 4.84 -23.95 -3.36
#